data_AF-A0A164U9X3-F1
#
_entry.id   AF-A0A164U9X3-F1
#
_cell.length_a   1.000
_cell.length_b   1.000
_cell.length_c   1.000
_cell.angle_alpha   90.00
_cell.angle_beta   90.00
_cell.angle_gamma   90.00
#
_symmetry.space_group_name_H-M   'P 1'
#
loop_
_entity.id
_entity.type
_entity.pdbx_description
1 polymer ?
#
loop_
_entity_poly.entity_id
_entity_poly.type
_entity_poly.pdbx_seq_one_letter_code
_entity_poly.pdbx_strand_id
1 'polypeptide(L)'
;MAPQSALISSLSLNTKDVLLHVRATRIWESFSVDKKSSQRKMLNTKVVFIDEEQSQIMLTVWNNQKQDYFPLLKEGGVYDISQFRVVPNLTGYRIVNSEIALSFDHNTKVIPKEETERIPLFKFELTKFEDVPSLLWNTKNLIEVAGLVTEYGDPETASNGAKKMDILLLDSSNKDMIVTLWEEKANGFQNDLAAADDGAAFVIITGLLVKKYSGCLISICAILSPGVFKQSKLQTTIL
;
A
#
# COMPACT_ATOMS: atom_id res chain seq x y z
N MET A 1 32.76 -9.23 11.55
CA MET A 1 32.03 -8.50 12.62
C MET A 1 30.54 -8.72 12.37
N ALA A 2 29.74 -8.98 13.40
CA ALA A 2 28.28 -9.02 13.23
C ALA A 2 27.77 -7.60 12.93
N PRO A 3 26.79 -7.44 12.03
CA PRO A 3 26.23 -6.12 11.72
C PRO A 3 25.59 -5.51 12.97
N GLN A 4 25.71 -4.19 13.12
CA GLN A 4 25.10 -3.46 14.24
C GLN A 4 23.59 -3.30 14.00
N SER A 5 22.78 -3.51 15.06
CA SER A 5 21.34 -3.25 14.98
C SER A 5 21.06 -1.78 14.71
N ALA A 6 20.11 -1.49 13.82
CA ALA A 6 19.65 -0.15 13.50
C ALA A 6 18.12 -0.11 13.38
N LEU A 7 17.57 1.07 13.64
CA LEU A 7 16.17 1.40 13.40
C LEU A 7 16.01 1.95 11.99
N ILE A 8 14.81 1.85 11.43
CA ILE A 8 14.48 2.44 10.12
C ILE A 8 14.67 3.96 10.16
N SER A 9 14.34 4.60 11.29
CA SER A 9 14.47 6.05 11.50
C SER A 9 15.91 6.57 11.40
N SER A 10 16.93 5.72 11.65
CA SER A 10 18.34 6.10 11.58
C SER A 10 18.99 5.86 10.22
N LEU A 11 18.24 5.33 9.25
CA LEU A 11 18.76 5.05 7.92
C LEU A 11 18.99 6.34 7.10
N SER A 12 20.06 6.30 6.31
CA SER A 12 20.42 7.33 5.34
C SER A 12 20.99 6.67 4.08
N LEU A 13 21.17 7.43 3.00
CA LEU A 13 21.77 6.93 1.76
C LEU A 13 23.19 6.36 1.95
N ASN A 14 23.88 6.76 3.02
CA ASN A 14 25.24 6.31 3.33
C ASN A 14 25.28 5.12 4.29
N THR A 15 24.13 4.66 4.79
CA THR A 15 24.07 3.56 5.75
C THR A 15 24.58 2.26 5.11
N LYS A 16 25.50 1.59 5.81
CA LYS A 16 26.12 0.32 5.43
C LYS A 16 26.29 -0.56 6.65
N ASP A 17 26.33 -1.87 6.43
CA ASP A 17 26.70 -2.87 7.44
C ASP A 17 25.83 -2.87 8.72
N VAL A 18 24.55 -2.51 8.57
CA VAL A 18 23.55 -2.57 9.65
C VAL A 18 22.61 -3.77 9.50
N LEU A 19 21.98 -4.13 10.61
CA LEU A 19 20.93 -5.14 10.73
C LEU A 19 19.61 -4.44 11.06
N LEU A 20 18.58 -4.67 10.26
CA LEU A 20 17.21 -4.24 10.55
C LEU A 20 16.42 -5.41 11.11
N HIS A 21 15.74 -5.21 12.24
CA HIS A 21 14.74 -6.14 12.77
C HIS A 21 13.35 -5.59 12.48
N VAL A 22 12.63 -6.20 11.54
CA VAL A 22 11.42 -5.60 10.95
C VAL A 22 10.33 -6.62 10.64
N ARG A 23 9.08 -6.16 10.62
CA ARG A 23 7.93 -6.93 10.11
C ARG A 23 7.54 -6.47 8.71
N ALA A 24 7.28 -7.41 7.81
CA ALA A 24 6.69 -7.12 6.49
C ALA A 24 5.17 -6.96 6.61
N THR A 25 4.65 -5.74 6.75
CA THR A 25 3.21 -5.51 6.98
C THR A 25 2.36 -5.67 5.73
N ARG A 26 2.92 -5.31 4.57
CA ARG A 26 2.18 -5.27 3.30
C ARG A 26 3.07 -5.76 2.17
N ILE A 27 2.55 -6.67 1.35
CA ILE A 27 3.22 -7.17 0.16
C ILE A 27 2.24 -7.15 -1.02
N TRP A 28 2.60 -6.49 -2.11
CA TRP A 28 1.77 -6.46 -3.32
C TRP A 28 2.59 -6.44 -4.60
N GLU A 29 1.96 -6.84 -5.69
CA GLU A 29 2.57 -6.86 -7.01
C GLU A 29 2.03 -5.70 -7.86
N SER A 30 2.92 -5.11 -8.64
CA SER A 30 2.61 -4.07 -9.62
C SER A 30 2.67 -4.65 -11.02
N PHE A 31 1.69 -4.33 -11.87
CA PHE A 31 1.56 -4.88 -13.22
C PHE A 31 1.47 -3.79 -14.29
N SER A 32 2.16 -3.95 -15.40
CA SER A 32 1.83 -3.26 -16.66
C SER A 32 0.72 -4.00 -17.39
N VAL A 33 -0.12 -3.25 -18.12
CA VAL A 33 -1.02 -3.82 -19.12
C VAL A 33 -0.52 -3.37 -20.48
N ASP A 34 -0.21 -4.32 -21.35
CA ASP A 34 0.07 -4.04 -22.75
C ASP A 34 -1.23 -3.64 -23.44
N LYS A 35 -1.29 -2.41 -23.98
CA LYS A 35 -2.47 -1.87 -24.65
C LYS A 35 -2.86 -2.61 -25.93
N LYS A 36 -1.94 -3.34 -26.55
CA LYS A 36 -2.18 -4.07 -27.81
C LYS A 36 -2.66 -5.50 -27.58
N SER A 37 -2.03 -6.18 -26.62
CA SER A 37 -2.33 -7.59 -26.33
C SER A 37 -3.28 -7.78 -25.15
N SER A 38 -3.60 -6.70 -24.41
CA SER A 38 -4.32 -6.74 -23.13
C SER A 38 -3.67 -7.64 -22.07
N GLN A 39 -2.42 -8.06 -22.28
CA GLN A 39 -1.72 -8.94 -21.35
C GLN A 39 -1.20 -8.16 -20.14
N ARG A 40 -1.37 -8.75 -18.96
CA ARG A 40 -0.79 -8.25 -17.71
C ARG A 40 0.63 -8.79 -17.56
N LYS A 41 1.60 -7.90 -17.53
CA LYS A 41 2.99 -8.23 -17.21
C LYS A 41 3.34 -7.63 -15.86
N MET A 42 3.62 -8.50 -14.89
CA MET A 42 4.13 -8.11 -13.58
C MET A 42 5.48 -7.38 -13.73
N LEU A 43 5.68 -6.33 -12.96
CA LEU A 43 6.84 -5.44 -13.05
C LEU A 43 7.76 -5.57 -11.84
N ASN A 44 7.17 -5.49 -10.65
CA ASN A 44 7.87 -5.60 -9.39
C ASN A 44 6.91 -5.96 -8.25
N THR A 45 7.48 -6.45 -7.17
CA THR A 45 6.82 -6.65 -5.90
C THR A 45 7.26 -5.54 -4.95
N LYS A 46 6.31 -4.95 -4.24
CA LYS A 46 6.56 -3.94 -3.22
C LYS A 46 6.29 -4.54 -1.85
N VAL A 47 7.14 -4.18 -0.90
CA VAL A 47 7.04 -4.60 0.50
C VAL A 47 7.15 -3.36 1.37
N VAL A 48 6.28 -3.25 2.37
CA VAL A 48 6.43 -2.25 3.45
C VAL A 48 6.91 -2.98 4.69
N PHE A 49 8.04 -2.51 5.23
CA PHE A 49 8.58 -2.96 6.50
C PHE A 49 8.30 -1.93 7.58
N ILE A 50 8.11 -2.42 8.79
CA ILE A 50 8.03 -1.62 10.01
C ILE A 50 8.98 -2.17 11.08
N ASP A 51 9.49 -1.30 11.94
CA ASP A 51 10.31 -1.68 13.10
C ASP A 51 9.55 -1.47 14.42
N GLU A 52 10.22 -1.65 15.56
CA GLU A 52 9.66 -1.49 16.90
C GLU A 52 9.25 -0.04 17.23
N GLU A 53 9.89 0.96 16.60
CA GLU A 53 9.49 2.38 16.67
C GLU A 53 8.37 2.71 15.67
N GLN A 54 7.86 1.70 14.98
CA GLN A 54 6.84 1.81 13.95
C GLN A 54 7.25 2.72 12.78
N SER A 55 8.55 2.96 12.58
CA SER A 55 9.05 3.64 11.39
C SER A 55 8.85 2.74 10.17
N GLN A 56 8.44 3.31 9.03
CA GLN A 56 8.13 2.53 7.83
C GLN A 56 9.17 2.76 6.74
N ILE A 57 9.51 1.71 6.00
CA ILE A 57 10.31 1.82 4.78
C ILE A 57 9.81 0.87 3.70
N MET A 58 9.89 1.32 2.45
CA MET A 58 9.49 0.52 1.30
C MET A 58 10.70 -0.21 0.71
N LEU A 59 10.48 -1.45 0.31
CA LEU A 59 11.35 -2.22 -0.60
C LEU A 59 10.63 -2.41 -1.93
N THR A 60 11.38 -2.33 -3.03
CA THR A 60 10.92 -2.79 -4.35
C THR A 60 11.81 -3.94 -4.83
N VAL A 61 11.22 -5.10 -5.01
CA VAL A 61 11.87 -6.30 -5.56
C VAL A 61 11.52 -6.41 -7.03
N TRP A 62 12.53 -6.33 -7.89
CA TRP A 62 12.35 -6.44 -9.34
C TRP A 62 12.24 -7.90 -9.78
N ASN A 63 11.66 -8.13 -10.96
CA ASN A 63 11.40 -9.48 -11.47
C ASN A 63 12.64 -10.40 -11.49
N ASN A 64 13.83 -9.85 -11.75
CA ASN A 64 15.09 -10.60 -11.77
C ASN A 64 15.55 -11.09 -10.39
N GLN A 65 15.00 -10.54 -9.30
CA GLN A 65 15.34 -10.88 -7.92
C GLN A 65 14.21 -11.64 -7.21
N LYS A 66 13.07 -11.83 -7.90
CA LYS A 66 11.88 -12.41 -7.31
C LYS A 66 12.10 -13.84 -6.81
N GLN A 67 12.83 -14.64 -7.59
CA GLN A 67 13.08 -16.04 -7.25
C GLN A 67 13.86 -16.18 -5.94
N ASP A 68 14.72 -15.20 -5.62
CA ASP A 68 15.58 -15.25 -4.44
C ASP A 68 14.82 -14.84 -3.16
N TYR A 69 14.02 -13.77 -3.23
CA TYR A 69 13.42 -13.16 -2.03
C TYR A 69 11.96 -13.51 -1.78
N PHE A 70 11.18 -13.75 -2.83
CA PHE A 70 9.75 -13.96 -2.68
C PHE A 70 9.37 -15.23 -1.90
N PRO A 71 10.12 -16.35 -1.99
CA PRO A 71 9.87 -17.50 -1.13
C PRO A 71 10.09 -17.20 0.37
N LEU A 72 10.90 -16.19 0.69
CA LEU A 72 11.28 -15.83 2.06
C LEU A 72 10.32 -14.83 2.70
N LEU A 73 9.84 -13.87 1.92
CA LEU A 73 9.00 -12.76 2.40
C LEU A 73 7.51 -13.13 2.39
N LYS A 74 6.90 -13.05 3.57
CA LYS A 74 5.48 -13.29 3.81
C LYS A 74 4.91 -12.09 4.55
N GLU A 75 3.70 -11.71 4.17
CA GLU A 75 2.93 -10.67 4.84
C GLU A 75 2.69 -11.09 6.30
N GLY A 76 2.94 -10.18 7.24
CA GLY A 76 2.94 -10.44 8.68
C GLY A 76 4.26 -11.00 9.23
N GLY A 77 5.17 -11.53 8.40
CA GLY A 77 6.41 -12.15 8.87
C GLY A 77 7.42 -11.16 9.47
N VAL A 78 8.21 -11.63 10.44
CA VAL A 78 9.29 -10.89 11.09
C VAL A 78 10.65 -11.34 10.55
N TYR A 79 11.56 -10.40 10.33
CA TYR A 79 12.82 -10.64 9.64
C TYR A 79 13.96 -9.84 10.23
N ASP A 80 15.14 -10.47 10.27
CA ASP A 80 16.41 -9.77 10.33
C ASP A 80 16.95 -9.58 8.90
N ILE A 81 17.21 -8.34 8.52
CA ILE A 81 17.65 -7.97 7.16
C ILE A 81 19.00 -7.25 7.25
N SER A 82 19.98 -7.73 6.50
CA SER A 82 21.33 -7.12 6.44
C SER A 82 21.88 -7.14 5.02
N GLN A 83 22.96 -6.40 4.78
CA GLN A 83 23.62 -6.32 3.47
C GLN A 83 22.68 -5.80 2.37
N PHE A 84 21.77 -4.89 2.74
CA PHE A 84 20.90 -4.16 1.82
C PHE A 84 21.52 -2.80 1.46
N ARG A 85 20.95 -2.14 0.44
CA ARG A 85 21.28 -0.76 0.08
C ARG A 85 20.12 0.17 0.40
N VAL A 86 20.42 1.38 0.86
CA VAL A 86 19.45 2.48 0.98
C VAL A 86 19.56 3.34 -0.28
N VAL A 87 18.44 3.55 -0.97
CA VAL A 87 18.37 4.29 -2.23
C VAL A 87 17.34 5.42 -2.13
N PRO A 88 17.41 6.45 -2.97
CA PRO A 88 16.34 7.43 -3.09
C PRO A 88 15.01 6.75 -3.44
N ASN A 89 13.92 7.18 -2.80
CA ASN A 89 12.58 6.68 -3.09
C ASN A 89 12.02 7.31 -4.38
N LEU A 90 10.86 6.82 -4.79
CA LEU A 90 10.06 7.42 -5.86
C LEU A 90 9.73 8.89 -5.54
N THR A 91 9.68 9.72 -6.57
CA THR A 91 9.36 11.14 -6.44
C THR A 91 7.85 11.40 -6.30
N GLY A 92 7.02 10.40 -6.63
CA GLY A 92 5.57 10.47 -6.54
C GLY A 92 4.92 9.11 -6.30
N TYR A 93 3.64 9.15 -5.95
CA TYR A 93 2.78 8.02 -5.64
C TYR A 93 3.37 7.12 -4.55
N ARG A 94 4.05 7.72 -3.57
CA ARG A 94 4.65 6.97 -2.46
C ARG A 94 3.58 6.52 -1.48
N ILE A 95 3.61 5.23 -1.14
CA ILE A 95 2.73 4.64 -0.12
C ILE A 95 3.22 4.98 1.29
N VAL A 96 4.53 5.03 1.47
CA VAL A 96 5.17 5.45 2.73
C VAL A 96 5.82 6.80 2.49
N ASN A 97 5.55 7.76 3.37
CA ASN A 97 6.13 9.10 3.31
C ASN A 97 7.60 9.10 3.74
N SER A 98 8.47 8.54 2.89
CA SER A 98 9.91 8.51 3.07
C SER A 98 10.62 8.89 1.78
N GLU A 99 11.68 9.69 1.89
CA GLU A 99 12.54 10.07 0.76
C GLU A 99 13.54 8.95 0.40
N ILE A 100 13.63 7.90 1.22
CA ILE A 100 14.50 6.73 1.00
C ILE A 100 13.69 5.43 0.93
N ALA A 101 14.29 4.42 0.31
CA ALA A 101 13.76 3.07 0.19
C ALA A 101 14.90 2.05 0.32
N LEU A 102 14.54 0.80 0.60
CA LEU A 102 15.47 -0.32 0.55
C LEU A 102 15.57 -0.85 -0.89
N SER A 103 16.78 -1.26 -1.25
CA SER A 103 17.08 -2.02 -2.45
C SER A 103 17.87 -3.25 -2.07
N PHE A 104 17.36 -4.41 -2.47
CA PHE A 104 18.06 -5.68 -2.28
C PHE A 104 18.95 -5.96 -3.48
N ASP A 105 20.03 -6.70 -3.24
CA ASP A 105 20.89 -7.29 -4.26
C ASP A 105 21.33 -8.68 -3.82
N HIS A 106 22.07 -9.40 -4.67
CA HIS A 106 22.47 -10.79 -4.40
C HIS A 106 23.19 -11.04 -3.06
N ASN A 107 23.71 -10.00 -2.39
CA ASN A 107 24.34 -10.13 -1.08
C ASN A 107 23.34 -9.93 0.06
N THR A 108 22.16 -9.35 -0.18
CA THR A 108 21.19 -9.08 0.87
C THR A 108 20.73 -10.36 1.53
N LYS A 109 20.85 -10.40 2.85
CA LYS A 109 20.44 -11.52 3.69
C LYS A 109 19.13 -11.19 4.36
N VAL A 110 18.15 -12.07 4.19
CA VAL A 110 16.83 -12.01 4.83
C VAL A 110 16.68 -13.27 5.66
N ILE A 111 16.62 -13.13 6.98
CA ILE A 111 16.52 -14.25 7.92
C ILE A 111 15.16 -14.15 8.62
N PRO A 112 14.22 -15.08 8.36
CA PRO A 112 12.96 -15.14 9.10
C PRO A 112 13.21 -15.29 10.61
N LYS A 113 12.35 -14.67 11.41
CA LYS A 113 12.38 -14.71 12.86
C LYS A 113 11.05 -15.17 13.42
N GLU A 114 11.09 -15.57 14.68
CA GLU A 114 9.90 -15.83 15.47
C GLU A 114 9.03 -14.57 15.57
N GLU A 115 7.73 -14.83 15.72
CA GLU A 115 6.72 -13.80 15.95
C GLU A 115 7.02 -13.00 17.23
N THR A 116 6.70 -11.71 17.23
CA THR A 116 6.98 -10.80 18.34
C THR A 116 5.91 -9.73 18.49
N GLU A 117 5.48 -9.47 19.72
CA GLU A 117 4.53 -8.39 20.03
C GLU A 117 5.19 -7.00 20.03
N ARG A 118 6.53 -6.93 19.98
CA ARG A 118 7.27 -5.66 20.01
C ARG A 118 7.09 -4.84 18.73
N ILE A 119 6.89 -5.52 17.60
CA ILE A 119 6.64 -4.89 16.31
C ILE A 119 5.15 -5.09 16.00
N PRO A 120 4.36 -4.02 15.84
CA PRO A 120 2.92 -4.17 15.62
C PRO A 120 2.63 -4.95 14.33
N LEU A 121 1.46 -5.60 14.24
CA LEU A 121 1.06 -6.35 13.04
C LEU A 121 0.78 -5.43 11.85
N PHE A 122 0.20 -4.26 12.13
CA PHE A 122 -0.20 -3.27 11.14
C PHE A 122 0.20 -1.87 11.60
N LYS A 123 0.49 -1.00 10.64
CA LYS A 123 0.59 0.45 10.86
C LYS A 123 -0.05 1.17 9.69
N PHE A 124 -0.90 2.14 10.02
CA PHE A 124 -1.55 3.04 9.09
C PHE A 124 -1.27 4.50 9.45
N GLU A 125 -1.06 5.33 8.44
CA GLU A 125 -0.92 6.79 8.56
C GLU A 125 -2.22 7.44 8.05
N LEU A 126 -3.27 7.32 8.88
CA LEU A 126 -4.63 7.74 8.52
C LEU A 126 -4.74 9.26 8.37
N THR A 127 -5.29 9.68 7.24
CA THR A 127 -5.66 11.06 6.94
C THR A 127 -7.10 11.30 7.36
N LYS A 128 -7.34 12.35 8.15
CA LYS A 128 -8.69 12.75 8.55
C LYS A 128 -9.45 13.26 7.33
N PHE A 129 -10.76 13.03 7.28
CA PHE A 129 -11.58 13.38 6.11
C PHE A 129 -11.56 14.90 5.86
N GLU A 130 -11.46 15.69 6.92
CA GLU A 130 -11.38 17.15 6.85
C GLU A 130 -10.10 17.70 6.20
N ASP A 131 -9.01 16.92 6.25
CA ASP A 131 -7.71 17.33 5.69
C ASP A 131 -7.58 16.92 4.21
N VAL A 132 -8.37 15.95 3.75
CA VAL A 132 -8.34 15.41 2.37
C VAL A 132 -8.48 16.51 1.30
N PRO A 133 -9.38 17.52 1.42
CA PRO A 133 -9.49 18.59 0.42
C PRO A 133 -8.19 19.35 0.17
N SER A 134 -7.34 19.51 1.19
CA SER A 134 -6.06 20.20 1.07
C SER A 134 -5.03 19.43 0.24
N LEU A 135 -5.24 18.12 0.04
CA LEU A 135 -4.36 17.22 -0.69
C LEU A 135 -4.77 17.04 -2.16
N LEU A 136 -5.76 17.79 -2.63
CA LEU A 136 -6.22 17.72 -4.00
C LEU A 136 -5.05 18.00 -4.97
N TRP A 137 -4.89 17.12 -5.97
CA TRP A 137 -3.79 17.15 -6.95
C TRP A 137 -2.39 16.85 -6.39
N ASN A 138 -2.25 16.59 -5.09
CA ASN A 138 -1.00 16.11 -4.53
C ASN A 138 -0.77 14.65 -4.96
N THR A 139 0.20 14.45 -5.84
CA THR A 139 0.61 13.13 -6.32
C THR A 139 1.88 12.63 -5.64
N LYS A 140 2.44 13.37 -4.67
CA LYS A 140 3.71 13.00 -4.02
C LYS A 140 3.56 11.75 -3.17
N ASN A 141 2.62 11.79 -2.23
CA ASN A 141 2.31 10.69 -1.32
C ASN A 141 0.84 10.29 -1.47
N LEU A 142 0.57 9.02 -1.22
CA LEU A 142 -0.78 8.46 -1.18
C LEU A 142 -1.25 8.46 0.25
N ILE A 143 -2.56 8.66 0.41
CA ILE A 143 -3.17 8.71 1.71
C ILE A 143 -3.73 7.36 2.10
N GLU A 144 -4.11 7.27 3.36
CA GLU A 144 -4.83 6.14 3.93
C GLU A 144 -5.99 6.73 4.73
N VAL A 145 -7.15 6.11 4.69
CA VAL A 145 -8.34 6.59 5.39
C VAL A 145 -9.05 5.42 6.06
N ALA A 146 -9.77 5.69 7.14
CA ALA A 146 -10.59 4.70 7.82
C ALA A 146 -11.99 5.28 8.03
N GLY A 147 -13.02 4.46 7.87
CA GLY A 147 -14.40 4.88 8.08
C GLY A 147 -15.38 3.72 8.07
N LEU A 148 -16.58 4.02 8.56
CA LEU A 148 -17.74 3.14 8.47
C LEU A 148 -18.32 3.21 7.05
N VAL A 149 -18.54 2.06 6.42
CA VAL A 149 -19.28 1.99 5.15
C VAL A 149 -20.76 2.19 5.45
N THR A 150 -21.33 3.29 5.00
CA THR A 150 -22.76 3.60 5.19
C THR A 150 -23.59 3.31 3.95
N GLU A 151 -23.02 3.51 2.76
CA GLU A 151 -23.66 3.25 1.48
C GLU A 151 -22.63 2.75 0.47
N TYR A 152 -23.08 1.96 -0.50
CA TYR A 152 -22.27 1.58 -1.64
C TYR A 152 -23.16 1.45 -2.88
N GLY A 153 -22.66 1.91 -4.02
CA GLY A 153 -23.36 1.83 -5.30
C GLY A 153 -23.16 0.49 -6.00
N ASP A 154 -23.98 0.24 -7.03
CA ASP A 154 -23.75 -0.88 -7.95
C ASP A 154 -22.47 -0.66 -8.77
N PRO A 155 -21.75 -1.74 -9.17
CA PRO A 155 -20.61 -1.62 -10.06
C PRO A 155 -21.01 -1.02 -11.42
N GLU A 156 -20.39 0.09 -11.77
CA GLU A 156 -20.57 0.79 -13.04
C GLU A 156 -19.40 0.55 -13.98
N THR A 157 -19.62 0.73 -15.28
CA THR A 157 -18.53 0.76 -16.28
C THR A 157 -18.28 2.21 -16.68
N ALA A 158 -17.09 2.71 -16.38
CA ALA A 158 -16.68 4.05 -16.75
C ALA A 158 -16.50 4.20 -18.28
N SER A 159 -16.37 5.43 -18.76
CA SER A 159 -16.24 5.73 -20.20
C SER A 159 -15.02 5.10 -20.87
N ASN A 160 -13.99 4.75 -20.09
CA ASN A 160 -12.80 4.05 -20.55
C ASN A 160 -12.95 2.51 -20.53
N GLY A 161 -14.15 1.99 -20.24
CA GLY A 161 -14.43 0.56 -20.14
C GLY A 161 -14.01 -0.10 -18.82
N ALA A 162 -13.40 0.64 -17.89
CA ALA A 162 -13.00 0.10 -16.59
C ALA A 162 -14.21 0.02 -15.65
N LYS A 163 -14.31 -1.07 -14.88
CA LYS A 163 -15.31 -1.17 -13.81
C LYS A 163 -14.94 -0.25 -12.66
N LYS A 164 -15.93 0.41 -12.06
CA LYS A 164 -15.80 1.19 -10.83
C LYS A 164 -16.96 0.95 -9.88
N MET A 165 -16.78 1.24 -8.61
CA MET A 165 -17.81 1.20 -7.58
C MET A 165 -17.54 2.34 -6.59
N ASP A 166 -18.56 3.13 -6.30
CA ASP A 166 -18.47 4.23 -5.34
C ASP A 166 -19.00 3.77 -3.98
N ILE A 167 -18.27 4.09 -2.91
CA ILE A 167 -18.62 3.76 -1.54
C ILE A 167 -18.63 5.03 -0.69
N LEU A 168 -19.60 5.16 0.21
CA LEU A 168 -19.72 6.26 1.14
C LEU A 168 -19.15 5.81 2.50
N LEU A 169 -18.13 6.54 2.95
CA LEU A 169 -17.53 6.36 4.26
C LEU A 169 -17.96 7.46 5.20
N LEU A 170 -18.19 7.11 6.47
CA LEU A 170 -18.43 8.02 7.57
C LEU A 170 -17.29 7.92 8.59
N ASP A 171 -16.69 9.07 8.96
CA ASP A 171 -15.69 9.12 10.01
C ASP A 171 -16.30 9.31 11.41
N SER A 172 -15.47 9.29 12.46
CA SER A 172 -15.90 9.50 13.85
C SER A 172 -16.42 10.92 14.14
N SER A 173 -16.23 11.86 13.23
CA SER A 173 -16.73 13.25 13.31
C SER A 173 -18.02 13.44 12.50
N ASN A 174 -18.65 12.35 12.04
CA ASN A 174 -19.83 12.34 11.17
C ASN A 174 -19.61 13.10 9.85
N LYS A 175 -18.37 13.13 9.34
CA LYS A 175 -18.07 13.63 8.00
C LYS A 175 -18.12 12.48 7.01
N ASP A 176 -18.74 12.72 5.88
CA ASP A 176 -18.90 11.77 4.80
C ASP A 176 -17.82 11.96 3.73
N MET A 177 -17.45 10.86 3.07
CA MET A 177 -16.48 10.86 2.00
C MET A 177 -16.76 9.74 1.00
N ILE A 178 -16.76 10.09 -0.29
CA ILE A 178 -16.91 9.11 -1.36
C ILE A 178 -15.53 8.57 -1.76
N VAL A 179 -15.39 7.25 -1.77
CA VAL A 179 -14.22 6.55 -2.29
C VAL A 179 -14.62 5.76 -3.53
N THR A 180 -13.85 5.89 -4.61
CA THR A 180 -14.10 5.15 -5.84
C THR A 180 -13.11 3.99 -5.96
N LEU A 181 -13.62 2.77 -5.88
CA LEU A 181 -12.88 1.53 -6.14
C LEU A 181 -12.92 1.20 -7.63
N TRP A 182 -11.83 0.62 -8.15
CA TRP A 182 -11.69 0.33 -9.58
C TRP A 182 -11.32 -1.12 -9.84
N GLU A 183 -11.83 -1.67 -10.93
CA GLU A 183 -11.48 -2.98 -11.50
C GLU A 183 -11.57 -4.12 -10.47
N GLU A 184 -10.47 -4.83 -10.22
CA GLU A 184 -10.38 -5.94 -9.26
C GLU A 184 -10.77 -5.51 -7.84
N LYS A 185 -10.59 -4.24 -7.49
CA LYS A 185 -10.93 -3.71 -6.17
C LYS A 185 -12.42 -3.48 -6.00
N ALA A 186 -13.11 -3.01 -7.04
CA ALA A 186 -14.56 -2.92 -7.02
C ALA A 186 -15.19 -4.32 -6.89
N ASN A 187 -14.76 -5.28 -7.73
CA ASN A 187 -15.32 -6.63 -7.69
C ASN A 187 -14.99 -7.35 -6.37
N GLY A 188 -13.76 -7.24 -5.87
CA GLY A 188 -13.35 -7.85 -4.61
C GLY A 188 -14.14 -7.32 -3.41
N PHE A 189 -14.25 -6.00 -3.32
CA PHE A 189 -14.99 -5.36 -2.24
C PHE A 189 -16.48 -5.72 -2.23
N GLN A 190 -17.11 -5.82 -3.41
CA GLN A 190 -18.49 -6.26 -3.52
C GLN A 190 -18.68 -7.69 -2.99
N ASN A 191 -17.75 -8.60 -3.28
CA ASN A 191 -17.81 -9.97 -2.78
C ASN A 191 -17.60 -10.01 -1.26
N ASP A 192 -16.67 -9.21 -0.74
CA ASP A 192 -16.38 -9.15 0.71
C ASP A 192 -17.58 -8.59 1.49
N LEU A 193 -18.24 -7.55 0.95
CA LEU A 193 -19.49 -7.03 1.53
C LEU A 193 -20.64 -8.04 1.48
N ALA A 194 -20.79 -8.77 0.37
CA ALA A 194 -21.82 -9.80 0.25
C ALA A 194 -21.58 -11.01 1.18
N ALA A 195 -20.33 -11.22 1.60
CA ALA A 195 -19.94 -12.26 2.54
C ALA A 195 -19.96 -11.79 4.00
N ALA A 196 -19.94 -10.48 4.26
CA ALA A 196 -20.13 -9.92 5.58
C ALA A 196 -21.60 -10.07 5.99
N ASP A 197 -21.84 -10.41 7.27
CA ASP A 197 -23.18 -10.39 7.84
C ASP A 197 -23.78 -8.96 7.76
N ASP A 198 -25.09 -8.82 8.00
CA ASP A 198 -25.90 -7.58 7.95
C ASP A 198 -25.44 -6.46 8.94
N GLY A 199 -24.22 -6.55 9.47
CA GLY A 199 -23.58 -5.62 10.39
C GLY A 199 -22.85 -4.47 9.71
N ALA A 200 -22.60 -3.43 10.49
CA ALA A 200 -21.79 -2.28 10.11
C ALA A 200 -20.36 -2.70 9.71
N ALA A 201 -19.92 -2.37 8.50
CA ALA A 201 -18.57 -2.68 8.01
C ALA A 201 -17.63 -1.47 8.20
N PHE A 202 -16.59 -1.62 9.03
CA PHE A 202 -15.52 -0.62 9.14
C PHE A 202 -14.36 -0.99 8.23
N VAL A 203 -13.91 -0.04 7.41
CA VAL A 203 -12.85 -0.29 6.43
C VAL A 203 -11.69 0.66 6.61
N ILE A 204 -10.48 0.11 6.46
CA ILE A 204 -9.26 0.89 6.22
C ILE A 204 -8.90 0.75 4.76
N ILE A 205 -8.69 1.87 4.07
CA ILE A 205 -8.32 1.90 2.67
C ILE A 205 -7.01 2.67 2.53
N THR A 206 -6.01 1.99 1.98
CA THR A 206 -4.65 2.54 1.81
C THR A 206 -4.42 2.99 0.37
N GLY A 207 -3.27 3.58 0.03
CA GLY A 207 -2.86 3.79 -1.37
C GLY A 207 -3.78 4.68 -2.21
N LEU A 208 -4.38 5.66 -1.54
CA LEU A 208 -5.44 6.51 -2.06
C LEU A 208 -4.89 7.79 -2.69
N LEU A 209 -5.39 8.16 -3.87
CA LEU A 209 -5.08 9.40 -4.56
C LEU A 209 -6.29 10.33 -4.60
N VAL A 210 -6.10 11.54 -4.08
CA VAL A 210 -7.13 12.58 -3.98
C VAL A 210 -7.37 13.26 -5.34
N LYS A 211 -8.57 13.10 -5.89
CA LYS A 211 -9.00 13.73 -7.15
C LYS A 211 -10.37 14.41 -7.00
N LYS A 212 -10.66 15.34 -7.91
CA LYS A 212 -11.99 15.95 -8.04
C LYS A 212 -12.71 15.33 -9.23
N TYR A 213 -13.96 14.92 -9.03
CA TYR A 213 -14.81 14.42 -10.11
C TYR A 213 -16.17 15.16 -10.09
N SER A 214 -16.68 15.54 -11.26
CA SER A 214 -18.02 16.07 -11.51
C SER A 214 -18.65 17.02 -10.46
N GLY A 215 -17.90 18.04 -10.02
CA GLY A 215 -18.47 19.20 -9.30
C GLY A 215 -18.82 19.00 -7.82
N CYS A 216 -18.96 17.77 -7.33
CA CYS A 216 -19.18 17.46 -5.92
C CYS A 216 -18.28 16.30 -5.47
N LEU A 217 -17.74 16.47 -4.26
CA LEU A 217 -16.93 15.52 -3.49
C LEU A 217 -15.62 15.04 -4.12
N ILE A 218 -14.64 14.89 -3.25
CA ILE A 218 -13.34 14.36 -3.56
C ILE A 218 -13.53 12.87 -3.84
N SER A 219 -13.27 12.45 -5.08
CA SER A 219 -13.15 11.04 -5.40
C SER A 219 -11.73 10.63 -5.07
N ILE A 220 -11.60 9.72 -4.11
CA ILE A 220 -10.32 9.11 -3.83
C ILE A 220 -10.20 7.84 -4.65
N CYS A 221 -9.23 7.83 -5.56
CA CYS A 221 -8.97 6.70 -6.44
C CYS A 221 -7.93 5.79 -5.78
N ALA A 222 -8.31 4.55 -5.51
CA ALA A 222 -7.36 3.48 -5.26
C ALA A 222 -6.59 3.24 -6.57
N ILE A 223 -5.29 3.54 -6.61
CA ILE A 223 -4.58 3.80 -7.87
C ILE A 223 -4.74 2.68 -8.90
N LEU A 224 -5.26 3.10 -10.04
CA LEU A 224 -4.88 2.64 -11.37
C LEU A 224 -4.52 3.88 -12.20
N SER A 225 -3.23 4.14 -12.42
CA SER A 225 -2.82 5.22 -13.32
C SER A 225 -3.18 4.84 -14.77
N PRO A 226 -3.64 5.78 -15.63
CA PRO A 226 -4.10 5.51 -17.00
C PRO A 226 -2.97 5.15 -18.00
N GLY A 227 -1.78 4.80 -17.51
CA GLY A 227 -0.57 4.58 -18.30
C GLY A 227 0.14 3.25 -18.03
N VAL A 228 0.42 2.91 -16.77
CA VAL A 228 1.18 1.71 -16.36
C VAL A 228 0.84 1.50 -14.87
N PHE A 229 0.90 0.28 -14.35
CA PHE A 229 0.76 -0.10 -12.93
C PHE A 229 -0.68 -0.34 -12.42
N LYS A 230 -1.19 -1.57 -12.60
CA LYS A 230 -2.25 -2.15 -11.75
C LYS A 230 -1.61 -2.68 -10.46
N GLN A 231 -2.01 -2.21 -9.28
CA GLN A 231 -1.60 -2.80 -8.00
C GLN A 231 -2.59 -3.91 -7.62
N SER A 232 -2.11 -5.13 -7.36
CA SER A 232 -3.00 -6.28 -7.04
C SER A 232 -3.52 -6.28 -5.60
N LYS A 233 -2.85 -5.63 -4.65
CA LYS A 233 -3.21 -5.61 -3.23
C LYS A 233 -3.20 -4.19 -2.66
N LEU A 234 -4.34 -3.51 -2.77
CA LEU A 234 -4.83 -2.66 -1.70
C LEU A 234 -5.50 -3.58 -0.68
N GLN A 235 -5.11 -3.47 0.58
CA GLN A 235 -5.84 -4.07 1.69
C GLN A 235 -7.04 -3.17 1.97
N THR A 236 -8.24 -3.71 1.73
CA THR A 236 -9.42 -3.31 2.49
C THR A 236 -9.47 -4.30 3.63
N THR A 237 -9.17 -3.86 4.85
CA THR A 237 -9.43 -4.69 6.03
C THR A 237 -10.80 -4.28 6.54
N ILE A 238 -11.78 -5.18 6.39
CA ILE A 238 -13.02 -5.10 7.16
C ILE A 238 -12.63 -5.49 8.59
N LEU A 239 -12.78 -4.54 9.53
CA LEU A 239 -12.54 -4.77 10.96
C LEU A 239 -13.80 -5.30 11.64
#